data_AF-A0A0V1IPS7-F1
#
_entry.id   AF-A0A0V1IPS7-F1
#
_cell.length_a   1.000
_cell.length_b   1.000
_cell.length_c   1.000
_cell.angle_alpha   90.00
_cell.angle_beta   90.00
_cell.angle_gamma   90.00
#
_symmetry.space_group_name_H-M   'P 1'
#
loop_
_entity.id
_entity.type
_entity.pdbx_description
1 polymer ?
#
loop_
_entity_poly.entity_id
_entity_poly.type
_entity_poly.pdbx_seq_one_letter_code
_entity_poly.pdbx_strand_id
1 'polypeptide(L)'
;LCLPSANLQESEKLTRVAEREARRTRRRLARERLVVSVGHHDGMSSDDEEPSRCIVDFSHLMLECREKANAIFNDLNEDFKSIETVCERFSNWMNCFPSTYIKCFGNLCLPKLAVPYVQQEMIGWTPTEDGMQPLESFVWFQQLIRFGYKAGAQHSQADELDVIYLVPNVVLKVVCPLLTELVNKVWDPTSGKQTRRLVHFLDNLFTNYPTLTPQSEQVCALVDAIYHRMDETISTELFTPIFPKNMSDGKQIQMVLNFCERQFWFGVKGARKCCNFAHSAF
;
A
#
# COMPACT_ATOMS: atom_id res chain seq x y z
N LEU A 1 -11.33 26.44 37.36
CA LEU A 1 -12.29 25.34 37.08
C LEU A 1 -11.76 24.59 35.88
N CYS A 2 -11.06 23.48 36.12
CA CYS A 2 -10.43 22.67 35.09
C CYS A 2 -11.10 21.30 35.06
N LEU A 3 -11.19 20.72 33.85
CA LEU A 3 -11.51 19.33 33.50
C LEU A 3 -12.98 18.99 33.12
N PRO A 4 -13.22 18.79 31.81
CA PRO A 4 -14.00 17.64 31.32
C PRO A 4 -13.25 16.77 30.28
N SER A 5 -11.99 17.07 29.94
CA SER A 5 -11.29 16.41 28.82
C SER A 5 -10.87 14.95 29.08
N ALA A 6 -10.62 14.56 30.34
CA ALA A 6 -10.13 13.21 30.67
C ALA A 6 -11.24 12.15 30.60
N ASN A 7 -12.45 12.49 31.04
CA ASN A 7 -13.59 11.57 31.06
C ASN A 7 -14.11 11.22 29.65
N LEU A 8 -13.99 12.14 28.70
CA LEU A 8 -14.32 11.90 27.28
C LEU A 8 -13.34 10.93 26.63
N GLN A 9 -12.03 11.11 26.85
CA GLN A 9 -11.01 10.18 26.35
C GLN A 9 -11.12 8.79 26.97
N GLU A 10 -11.47 8.69 28.25
CA GLU A 10 -11.66 7.42 28.94
C GLU A 10 -12.93 6.70 28.48
N SER A 11 -14.03 7.45 28.26
CA SER A 11 -15.24 6.92 27.65
C SER A 11 -14.97 6.39 26.24
N GLU A 12 -14.32 7.17 25.37
CA GLU A 12 -13.95 6.72 24.02
C GLU A 12 -13.03 5.49 24.02
N LYS A 13 -12.08 5.41 24.95
CA LYS A 13 -11.23 4.22 25.14
C LYS A 13 -12.06 3.00 25.52
N LEU A 14 -13.00 3.13 26.46
CA LEU A 14 -13.89 2.04 26.88
C LEU A 14 -14.80 1.59 25.74
N THR A 15 -15.34 2.51 24.93
CA THR A 15 -16.16 2.17 23.76
C THR A 15 -15.33 1.41 22.73
N ARG A 16 -14.09 1.85 22.45
CA ARG A 16 -13.17 1.16 21.54
C ARG A 16 -12.80 -0.24 22.05
N VAL A 17 -12.59 -0.41 23.35
CA VAL A 17 -12.30 -1.72 23.96
C VAL A 17 -13.51 -2.66 23.87
N ALA A 18 -14.70 -2.17 24.23
CA ALA A 18 -15.94 -2.93 24.13
C ALA A 18 -16.27 -3.34 22.69
N GLU A 19 -16.04 -2.44 21.73
CA GLU A 19 -16.27 -2.71 20.31
C GLU A 19 -15.26 -3.70 19.73
N ARG A 20 -13.98 -3.61 20.14
CA ARG A 20 -12.96 -4.63 19.84
C ARG A 20 -13.34 -5.99 20.43
N GLU A 21 -13.91 -6.03 21.62
CA GLU A 21 -14.37 -7.27 22.26
C GLU A 21 -15.61 -7.86 21.58
N ALA A 22 -16.60 -7.03 21.25
CA ALA A 22 -17.79 -7.44 20.50
C ALA A 22 -17.45 -8.01 19.11
N ARG A 23 -16.48 -7.41 18.40
CA ARG A 23 -15.96 -7.94 17.12
C ARG A 23 -15.25 -9.28 17.28
N ARG A 24 -14.43 -9.44 18.33
CA ARG A 24 -13.80 -10.72 18.68
C ARG A 24 -14.84 -11.81 18.95
N THR A 25 -15.89 -11.51 19.70
CA THR A 25 -16.97 -12.45 20.02
C THR A 25 -17.73 -12.87 18.76
N ARG A 26 -18.07 -11.92 17.87
CA ARG A 26 -18.72 -12.23 16.58
C ARG A 26 -17.91 -13.21 15.73
N ARG A 27 -16.58 -13.02 15.65
CA ARG A 27 -15.70 -13.92 14.89
C ARG A 27 -15.53 -15.29 15.54
N ARG A 28 -15.45 -15.34 16.87
CA ARG A 28 -15.46 -16.62 17.61
C ARG A 28 -16.71 -17.42 17.27
N LEU A 29 -17.88 -16.78 17.34
CA LEU A 29 -19.17 -17.41 16.99
C LEU A 29 -19.26 -17.80 15.50
N ALA A 30 -18.73 -16.99 14.58
CA ALA A 30 -18.71 -17.31 13.15
C ALA A 30 -17.79 -18.51 12.83
N ARG A 31 -16.65 -18.63 13.52
CA ARG A 31 -15.76 -19.81 13.42
C ARG A 31 -16.34 -21.04 14.08
N GLU A 32 -17.03 -20.92 15.19
CA GLU A 32 -17.74 -22.05 15.81
C GLU A 32 -18.85 -22.59 14.88
N ARG A 33 -19.38 -21.77 13.96
CA ARG A 33 -20.35 -22.18 12.92
C ARG A 33 -19.73 -22.81 11.67
N LEU A 34 -18.53 -22.37 11.28
CA LEU A 34 -17.78 -22.93 10.16
C LEU A 34 -16.89 -24.05 10.71
N VAL A 35 -17.24 -25.32 10.54
CA VAL A 35 -16.48 -26.50 11.03
C VAL A 35 -15.08 -26.56 10.41
N VAL A 36 -14.19 -25.67 10.84
CA VAL A 36 -12.80 -25.56 10.38
C VAL A 36 -11.94 -26.17 11.48
N SER A 37 -11.46 -27.39 11.25
CA SER A 37 -10.65 -28.18 12.19
C SER A 37 -9.19 -27.70 12.31
N VAL A 38 -8.90 -26.45 11.94
CA VAL A 38 -7.56 -25.87 12.09
C VAL A 38 -7.52 -25.18 13.44
N GLY A 39 -6.64 -25.66 14.34
CA GLY A 39 -6.45 -25.13 15.69
C GLY A 39 -6.20 -23.61 15.67
N HIS A 40 -7.24 -22.84 15.91
CA HIS A 40 -7.16 -21.38 15.99
C HIS A 40 -6.83 -20.99 17.42
N HIS A 41 -5.62 -20.48 17.64
CA HIS A 41 -5.20 -19.99 18.95
C HIS A 41 -5.54 -18.51 19.13
N ASP A 42 -5.84 -18.14 20.38
CA ASP A 42 -6.13 -16.76 20.76
C ASP A 42 -4.90 -15.88 20.45
N GLY A 43 -5.10 -14.72 19.82
CA GLY A 43 -4.02 -13.87 19.26
C GLY A 43 -3.76 -13.99 17.75
N MET A 44 -4.28 -15.02 17.07
CA MET A 44 -4.18 -15.11 15.59
C MET A 44 -5.20 -14.26 14.83
N SER A 45 -6.22 -13.74 15.51
CA SER A 45 -7.30 -12.96 14.90
C SER A 45 -6.77 -11.64 14.34
N SER A 46 -7.20 -11.28 13.13
CA SER A 46 -6.94 -9.99 12.46
C SER A 46 -8.14 -9.07 12.66
N ASP A 47 -7.96 -7.78 12.97
CA ASP A 47 -9.07 -6.84 13.14
C ASP A 47 -9.43 -6.08 11.87
N ASP A 48 -10.07 -6.76 10.92
CA ASP A 48 -10.36 -6.20 9.58
C ASP A 48 -11.81 -5.66 9.43
N GLU A 49 -12.53 -5.31 10.50
CA GLU A 49 -13.93 -4.81 10.40
C GLU A 49 -14.06 -3.37 10.87
N GLU A 50 -14.60 -2.52 9.99
CA GLU A 50 -14.82 -1.09 10.20
C GLU A 50 -16.32 -0.77 10.36
N PRO A 51 -16.72 0.20 11.22
CA PRO A 51 -18.14 0.54 11.41
C PRO A 51 -18.78 1.08 10.12
N SER A 52 -20.01 0.67 9.83
CA SER A 52 -20.71 1.00 8.57
C SER A 52 -20.85 2.50 8.31
N ARG A 53 -20.96 3.33 9.35
CA ARG A 53 -21.01 4.80 9.23
C ARG A 53 -19.67 5.38 8.75
N CYS A 54 -18.56 4.90 9.33
CA CYS A 54 -17.22 5.35 8.94
C CYS A 54 -16.93 5.02 7.47
N ILE A 55 -17.40 3.87 6.97
CA ILE A 55 -17.27 3.48 5.57
C ILE A 55 -17.99 4.48 4.64
N VAL A 56 -19.22 4.88 4.98
CA VAL A 56 -19.99 5.83 4.17
C VAL A 56 -19.34 7.21 4.19
N ASP A 57 -18.98 7.73 5.37
CA ASP A 57 -18.35 9.04 5.51
C ASP A 57 -17.00 9.09 4.75
N PHE A 58 -16.19 8.03 4.85
CA PHE A 58 -14.95 7.90 4.09
C PHE A 58 -15.19 7.85 2.59
N SER A 59 -16.19 7.10 2.12
CA SER A 59 -16.52 7.01 0.70
C SER A 59 -16.92 8.37 0.10
N HIS A 60 -17.64 9.19 0.86
CA HIS A 60 -18.03 10.54 0.43
C HIS A 60 -16.80 11.45 0.33
N LEU A 61 -15.93 11.43 1.35
CA LEU A 61 -14.68 12.19 1.34
C LEU A 61 -13.78 11.79 0.16
N MET A 62 -13.68 10.49 -0.12
CA MET A 62 -12.91 9.98 -1.25
C MET A 62 -13.48 10.42 -2.60
N LEU A 63 -14.81 10.50 -2.73
CA LEU A 63 -15.45 11.00 -3.94
C LEU A 63 -15.14 12.49 -4.16
N GLU A 64 -15.27 13.33 -3.12
CA GLU A 64 -14.89 14.75 -3.20
C GLU A 64 -13.40 14.94 -3.55
N CYS A 65 -12.51 14.13 -2.95
CA CYS A 65 -11.08 14.16 -3.26
C CYS A 65 -10.83 13.82 -4.73
N ARG A 66 -11.54 12.85 -5.29
CA ARG A 66 -11.42 12.45 -6.71
C ARG A 66 -11.95 13.53 -7.65
N GLU A 67 -13.04 14.20 -7.31
CA GLU A 67 -13.55 15.34 -8.08
C GLU A 67 -12.53 16.48 -8.14
N LYS A 68 -11.92 16.81 -7.00
CA LYS A 68 -10.86 17.83 -6.94
C LYS A 68 -9.61 17.39 -7.71
N ALA A 69 -9.21 16.12 -7.62
CA ALA A 69 -8.09 15.57 -8.37
C ALA A 69 -8.30 15.71 -9.89
N ASN A 70 -9.50 15.40 -10.38
CA ASN A 70 -9.84 15.53 -11.80
C ASN A 70 -9.85 16.98 -12.29
N ALA A 71 -9.96 17.95 -11.38
CA ALA A 71 -9.94 19.37 -11.72
C ALA A 71 -8.54 19.99 -11.76
N ILE A 72 -7.49 19.26 -11.32
CA ILE A 72 -6.11 19.79 -11.18
C ILE A 72 -5.57 20.37 -12.49
N PHE A 73 -5.92 19.78 -13.64
CA PHE A 73 -5.39 20.19 -14.95
C PHE A 73 -6.37 21.00 -15.80
N ASN A 74 -7.49 21.45 -15.23
CA ASN A 74 -8.53 22.15 -16.00
C ASN A 74 -8.11 23.53 -16.52
N ASP A 75 -7.11 24.15 -15.92
CA ASP A 75 -6.54 25.44 -16.32
C ASP A 75 -5.41 25.29 -17.36
N LEU A 76 -4.96 24.07 -17.65
CA LEU A 76 -3.97 23.81 -18.67
C LEU A 76 -4.56 23.91 -20.08
N ASN A 77 -3.71 24.21 -21.06
CA ASN A 77 -4.05 24.10 -22.46
C ASN A 77 -4.44 22.64 -22.79
N GLU A 78 -5.44 22.44 -23.65
CA GLU A 78 -5.92 21.11 -24.08
C GLU A 78 -4.77 20.19 -24.54
N ASP A 79 -3.72 20.77 -25.15
CA ASP A 79 -2.50 20.06 -25.55
C ASP A 79 -1.74 19.34 -24.40
N PHE A 80 -1.90 19.80 -23.17
CA PHE A 80 -1.20 19.32 -21.97
C PHE A 80 -2.14 18.90 -20.84
N LYS A 81 -3.44 18.78 -21.12
CA LYS A 81 -4.45 18.50 -20.11
C LYS A 81 -4.46 17.03 -19.66
N SER A 82 -3.95 16.13 -20.48
CA SER A 82 -3.91 14.69 -20.20
C SER A 82 -2.57 14.06 -20.60
N ILE A 83 -2.27 12.90 -20.02
CA ILE A 83 -1.10 12.11 -20.41
C ILE A 83 -1.19 11.63 -21.87
N GLU A 84 -2.40 11.36 -22.37
CA GLU A 84 -2.65 10.97 -23.76
C GLU A 84 -2.21 12.07 -24.74
N THR A 85 -2.67 13.30 -24.55
CA THR A 85 -2.29 14.43 -25.42
C THR A 85 -0.78 14.72 -25.35
N VAL A 86 -0.17 14.57 -24.18
CA VAL A 86 1.30 14.67 -24.02
C VAL A 86 2.01 13.56 -24.80
N CYS A 87 1.58 12.31 -24.68
CA CYS A 87 2.14 11.17 -25.41
C CYS A 87 2.01 11.35 -26.92
N GLU A 88 0.88 11.85 -27.42
CA GLU A 88 0.67 12.15 -28.85
C GLU A 88 1.66 13.20 -29.35
N ARG A 89 1.84 14.30 -28.60
CA ARG A 89 2.80 15.35 -28.96
C ARG A 89 4.24 14.85 -28.96
N PHE A 90 4.62 14.07 -27.95
CA PHE A 90 5.95 13.45 -27.89
C PHE A 90 6.15 12.47 -29.05
N SER A 91 5.12 11.71 -29.42
CA SER A 91 5.17 10.80 -30.56
C SER A 91 5.35 11.58 -31.86
N ASN A 92 4.60 12.67 -32.05
CA ASN A 92 4.74 13.54 -33.22
C ASN A 92 6.13 14.19 -33.27
N TRP A 93 6.65 14.65 -32.13
CA TRP A 93 8.00 15.20 -32.03
C TRP A 93 9.07 14.18 -32.41
N MET A 94 8.99 12.96 -31.86
CA MET A 94 9.90 11.85 -32.16
C MET A 94 9.86 11.48 -33.65
N ASN A 95 8.68 11.52 -34.28
CA ASN A 95 8.48 11.07 -35.66
C ASN A 95 8.84 12.12 -36.71
N CYS A 96 8.43 13.37 -36.49
CA CYS A 96 8.57 14.44 -37.47
C CYS A 96 9.88 15.20 -37.31
N PHE A 97 10.46 15.23 -36.10
CA PHE A 97 11.69 15.97 -35.80
C PHE A 97 12.68 15.15 -34.95
N PRO A 98 13.09 13.95 -35.41
CA PRO A 98 13.94 13.03 -34.63
C PRO A 98 15.28 13.64 -34.21
N SER A 99 15.88 14.47 -35.07
CA SER A 99 17.16 15.13 -34.76
C SER A 99 17.05 16.08 -33.57
N THR A 100 15.96 16.84 -33.47
CA THR A 100 15.69 17.73 -32.33
C THR A 100 15.29 16.93 -31.10
N TYR A 101 14.49 15.87 -31.27
CA TYR A 101 14.09 14.98 -30.18
C TYR A 101 15.32 14.41 -29.45
N ILE A 102 16.28 13.86 -30.20
CA ILE A 102 17.52 13.30 -29.65
C ILE A 102 18.37 14.40 -29.00
N LYS A 103 18.58 15.53 -29.70
CA LYS A 103 19.40 16.65 -29.18
C LYS A 103 18.86 17.25 -27.87
N CYS A 104 17.55 17.22 -27.68
CA CYS A 104 16.88 17.73 -26.48
C CYS A 104 16.63 16.64 -25.42
N PHE A 105 17.15 15.43 -25.61
CA PHE A 105 16.93 14.29 -24.72
C PHE A 105 15.44 14.00 -24.48
N GLY A 106 14.63 14.01 -25.54
CA GLY A 106 13.18 13.85 -25.46
C GLY A 106 12.75 12.56 -24.74
N ASN A 107 13.50 11.47 -24.94
CA ASN A 107 13.36 10.19 -24.24
C ASN A 107 13.44 10.33 -22.71
N LEU A 108 14.31 11.21 -22.20
CA LEU A 108 14.48 11.45 -20.76
C LEU A 108 13.44 12.43 -20.19
N CYS A 109 12.77 13.19 -21.06
CA CYS A 109 11.79 14.21 -20.67
C CYS A 109 10.41 13.59 -20.42
N LEU A 110 9.96 12.64 -21.25
CA LEU A 110 8.62 12.05 -21.11
C LEU A 110 8.38 11.38 -19.75
N PRO A 111 9.29 10.52 -19.21
CA PRO A 111 9.08 9.95 -17.87
C PRO A 111 8.95 11.00 -16.77
N LYS A 112 9.63 12.16 -16.92
CA LYS A 112 9.57 13.26 -15.95
C LYS A 112 8.24 14.02 -16.05
N LEU A 113 7.76 14.25 -17.27
CA LEU A 113 6.48 14.90 -17.52
C LEU A 113 5.28 14.03 -17.16
N ALA A 114 5.42 12.70 -17.21
CA ALA A 114 4.35 11.79 -16.83
C ALA A 114 4.01 11.85 -15.33
N VAL A 115 4.98 12.21 -14.48
CA VAL A 115 4.84 12.21 -13.00
C VAL A 115 3.56 12.87 -12.49
N PRO A 116 3.25 14.14 -12.81
CA PRO A 116 2.05 14.80 -12.28
C PRO A 116 0.74 14.13 -12.73
N TYR A 117 0.67 13.59 -13.96
CA TYR A 117 -0.52 12.87 -14.44
C TYR A 117 -0.70 11.55 -13.71
N VAL A 118 0.38 10.80 -13.52
CA VAL A 118 0.37 9.54 -12.77
C VAL A 118 -0.03 9.79 -11.32
N GLN A 119 0.55 10.80 -10.68
CA GLN A 119 0.19 11.19 -9.30
C GLN A 119 -1.28 11.55 -9.18
N GLN A 120 -1.82 12.35 -10.11
CA GLN A 120 -3.24 12.74 -10.10
C GLN A 120 -4.16 11.53 -10.25
N GLU A 121 -3.87 10.63 -11.18
CA GLU A 121 -4.70 9.46 -11.45
C GLU A 121 -4.67 8.44 -10.29
N MET A 122 -3.53 8.35 -9.59
CA MET A 122 -3.34 7.44 -8.46
C MET A 122 -3.88 7.98 -7.12
N ILE A 123 -4.49 9.17 -7.08
CA ILE A 123 -5.13 9.68 -5.86
C ILE A 123 -6.25 8.73 -5.44
N GLY A 124 -6.13 8.20 -4.22
CA GLY A 124 -7.07 7.24 -3.65
C GLY A 124 -6.83 5.79 -4.05
N TRP A 125 -5.73 5.49 -4.72
CA TRP A 125 -5.33 4.11 -4.97
C TRP A 125 -4.61 3.50 -3.76
N THR A 126 -5.09 2.34 -3.31
CA THR A 126 -4.49 1.57 -2.21
C THR A 126 -4.38 0.09 -2.60
N PRO A 127 -3.17 -0.50 -2.67
CA PRO A 127 -3.00 -1.89 -3.09
C PRO A 127 -3.41 -2.92 -2.02
N THR A 128 -3.62 -2.48 -0.78
CA THR A 128 -4.01 -3.33 0.35
C THR A 128 -5.53 -3.49 0.52
N GLU A 129 -6.33 -2.69 -0.20
CA GLU A 129 -7.80 -2.68 -0.10
C GLU A 129 -8.49 -3.75 -0.97
N ASP A 130 -9.77 -4.01 -0.69
CA ASP A 130 -10.62 -4.89 -1.49
C ASP A 130 -10.92 -4.21 -2.85
N GLY A 131 -10.91 -4.97 -3.95
CA GLY A 131 -11.21 -4.40 -5.28
C GLY A 131 -10.08 -3.54 -5.86
N MET A 132 -8.85 -3.71 -5.35
CA MET A 132 -7.64 -3.09 -5.87
C MET A 132 -7.56 -3.14 -7.40
N GLN A 133 -7.28 -1.97 -7.98
CA GLN A 133 -7.05 -1.82 -9.42
C GLN A 133 -5.58 -2.09 -9.75
N PRO A 134 -5.28 -3.02 -10.69
CA PRO A 134 -3.91 -3.29 -11.11
C PRO A 134 -3.32 -2.08 -11.86
N LEU A 135 -2.00 -1.93 -11.86
CA LEU A 135 -1.33 -0.79 -12.51
C LEU A 135 -1.68 -0.70 -14.00
N GLU A 136 -1.84 -1.84 -14.65
CA GLU A 136 -2.17 -2.01 -16.06
C GLU A 136 -3.56 -1.45 -16.44
N SER A 137 -4.42 -1.24 -15.45
CA SER A 137 -5.76 -0.68 -15.67
C SER A 137 -5.78 0.85 -15.74
N PHE A 138 -4.71 1.53 -15.30
CA PHE A 138 -4.64 2.99 -15.33
C PHE A 138 -4.37 3.52 -16.74
N VAL A 139 -4.93 4.68 -17.04
CA VAL A 139 -4.77 5.39 -18.31
C VAL A 139 -3.31 5.74 -18.53
N TRP A 140 -2.61 6.27 -17.53
CA TRP A 140 -1.19 6.57 -17.64
C TRP A 140 -0.38 5.33 -18.07
N PHE A 141 -0.72 4.15 -17.54
CA PHE A 141 -0.01 2.93 -17.88
C PHE A 141 -0.25 2.55 -19.34
N GLN A 142 -1.52 2.55 -19.76
CA GLN A 142 -1.92 2.21 -21.12
C GLN A 142 -1.34 3.17 -22.17
N GLN A 143 -1.23 4.46 -21.84
CA GLN A 143 -0.66 5.46 -22.74
C GLN A 143 0.86 5.31 -22.85
N LEU A 144 1.56 5.09 -21.74
CA LEU A 144 3.01 4.91 -21.74
C LEU A 144 3.45 3.58 -22.37
N ILE A 145 2.74 2.47 -22.15
CA ILE A 145 3.12 1.17 -22.74
C ILE A 145 2.92 1.15 -24.26
N ARG A 146 1.98 1.96 -24.78
CA ARG A 146 1.72 2.11 -26.22
C ARG A 146 2.63 3.16 -26.86
N PHE A 147 3.27 4.01 -26.07
CA PHE A 147 4.16 5.06 -26.56
C PHE A 147 5.31 4.42 -27.36
N GLY A 148 5.61 4.97 -28.54
CA GLY A 148 6.70 4.48 -29.39
C GLY A 148 6.43 3.15 -30.11
N TYR A 149 5.29 2.48 -29.87
CA TYR A 149 4.95 1.28 -30.61
C TYR A 149 4.62 1.60 -32.08
N LYS A 150 5.40 1.02 -32.99
CA LYS A 150 5.12 1.04 -34.43
C LYS A 150 5.32 -0.34 -35.02
N ALA A 151 4.24 -0.94 -35.51
CA ALA A 151 4.30 -2.21 -36.20
C ALA A 151 5.22 -2.12 -37.43
N GLY A 152 6.28 -2.92 -37.46
CA GLY A 152 7.21 -3.02 -38.60
C GLY A 152 8.28 -1.93 -38.70
N ALA A 153 8.43 -1.06 -37.70
CA ALA A 153 9.50 -0.06 -37.68
C ALA A 153 10.85 -0.67 -37.25
N GLN A 154 11.91 -0.32 -37.96
CA GLN A 154 13.30 -0.64 -37.60
C GLN A 154 13.75 0.40 -36.56
N HIS A 155 13.78 0.00 -35.29
CA HIS A 155 14.28 0.84 -34.21
C HIS A 155 15.77 0.54 -33.96
N SER A 156 16.55 1.55 -33.58
CA SER A 156 17.88 1.28 -33.03
C SER A 156 17.72 0.62 -31.66
N GLN A 157 18.72 -0.16 -31.25
CA GLN A 157 18.69 -0.82 -29.93
C GLN A 157 18.55 0.18 -28.78
N ALA A 158 19.08 1.40 -28.93
CA ALA A 158 18.97 2.47 -27.93
C ALA A 158 17.54 3.04 -27.85
N ASP A 159 16.89 3.27 -29.00
CA ASP A 159 15.51 3.78 -29.03
C ASP A 159 14.52 2.76 -28.44
N GLU A 160 14.78 1.47 -28.66
CA GLU A 160 13.98 0.39 -28.11
C GLU A 160 14.11 0.29 -26.58
N LEU A 161 15.32 0.44 -26.05
CA LEU A 161 15.58 0.46 -24.60
C LEU A 161 14.88 1.65 -23.91
N ASP A 162 14.92 2.84 -24.51
CA ASP A 162 14.27 4.04 -23.94
C ASP A 162 12.75 3.89 -23.81
N VAL A 163 12.11 3.25 -24.79
CA VAL A 163 10.68 2.94 -24.76
C VAL A 163 10.39 1.83 -23.75
N ILE A 164 11.19 0.76 -23.72
CA ILE A 164 11.03 -0.36 -22.77
C ILE A 164 11.14 0.13 -21.32
N TYR A 165 12.04 1.07 -21.02
CA TYR A 165 12.25 1.57 -19.67
C TYR A 165 11.31 2.71 -19.27
N LEU A 166 10.42 3.17 -20.14
CA LEU A 166 9.51 4.28 -19.84
C LEU A 166 8.59 3.96 -18.66
N VAL A 167 7.84 2.86 -18.73
CA VAL A 167 6.93 2.43 -17.66
C VAL A 167 7.69 2.09 -16.36
N PRO A 168 8.76 1.26 -16.37
CA PRO A 168 9.52 1.00 -15.16
C PRO A 168 10.10 2.25 -14.50
N ASN A 169 10.57 3.23 -15.27
CA ASN A 169 11.07 4.50 -14.72
C ASN A 169 9.96 5.31 -14.03
N VAL A 170 8.74 5.28 -14.55
CA VAL A 170 7.58 5.94 -13.93
C VAL A 170 7.15 5.19 -12.66
N VAL A 171 7.12 3.86 -12.71
CA VAL A 171 6.88 3.02 -11.53
C VAL A 171 7.89 3.34 -10.42
N LEU A 172 9.17 3.36 -10.76
CA LEU A 172 10.24 3.67 -9.80
C LEU A 172 10.10 5.08 -9.20
N LYS A 173 9.74 6.07 -10.02
CA LYS A 173 9.69 7.49 -9.58
C LYS A 173 8.40 7.91 -8.89
N VAL A 174 7.30 7.19 -9.13
CA VAL A 174 5.97 7.60 -8.64
C VAL A 174 5.33 6.52 -7.79
N VAL A 175 5.27 5.29 -8.31
CA VAL A 175 4.60 4.18 -7.64
C VAL A 175 5.38 3.75 -6.40
N CYS A 176 6.71 3.59 -6.48
CA CYS A 176 7.52 3.21 -5.30
C CYS A 176 7.41 4.24 -4.15
N PRO A 177 7.59 5.56 -4.37
CA PRO A 177 7.37 6.55 -3.30
C PRO A 177 5.95 6.56 -2.75
N LEU A 178 4.93 6.38 -3.60
CA LEU A 178 3.54 6.27 -3.14
C LEU A 178 3.35 5.04 -2.26
N LEU A 179 3.90 3.88 -2.65
CA LEU A 179 3.86 2.66 -1.85
C LEU A 179 4.55 2.86 -0.50
N THR A 180 5.68 3.56 -0.46
CA THR A 180 6.38 3.87 0.78
C THR A 180 5.50 4.65 1.74
N GLU A 181 4.79 5.66 1.24
CA GLU A 181 3.81 6.43 2.04
C GLU A 181 2.63 5.58 2.51
N LEU A 182 2.10 4.71 1.64
CA LEU A 182 1.00 3.81 2.00
C LEU A 182 1.43 2.77 3.04
N VAL A 183 2.65 2.25 2.96
CA VAL A 183 3.25 1.37 3.96
C VAL A 183 3.35 2.09 5.31
N ASN A 184 3.81 3.33 5.31
CA ASN A 184 4.00 4.10 6.54
C ASN A 184 2.67 4.52 7.20
N LYS A 185 1.67 4.89 6.41
CA LYS A 185 0.46 5.57 6.91
C LYS A 185 -0.81 4.73 6.91
N VAL A 186 -0.92 3.76 6.00
CA VAL A 186 -2.19 3.07 5.70
C VAL A 186 -2.10 1.58 6.01
N TRP A 187 -0.97 0.95 5.69
CA TRP A 187 -0.79 -0.48 5.94
C TRP A 187 -0.76 -0.80 7.43
N ASP A 188 -1.60 -1.76 7.82
CA ASP A 188 -1.61 -2.39 9.14
C ASP A 188 -0.85 -3.74 9.10
N PRO A 189 0.35 -3.84 9.70
CA PRO A 189 1.11 -5.08 9.76
C PRO A 189 0.44 -6.17 10.61
N THR A 190 -0.54 -5.84 11.45
CA THR A 190 -1.35 -6.82 12.18
C THR A 190 -2.45 -7.42 11.29
N SER A 191 -2.88 -6.70 10.25
CA SER A 191 -3.90 -7.16 9.30
C SER A 191 -3.39 -8.28 8.39
N GLY A 192 -3.94 -9.49 8.52
CA GLY A 192 -3.57 -10.63 7.67
C GLY A 192 -3.94 -10.44 6.21
N LYS A 193 -5.07 -9.76 5.93
CA LYS A 193 -5.54 -9.48 4.57
C LYS A 193 -4.64 -8.46 3.89
N GLN A 194 -4.39 -7.33 4.54
CA GLN A 194 -3.55 -6.28 3.96
C GLN A 194 -2.12 -6.77 3.74
N THR A 195 -1.51 -7.47 4.72
CA THR A 195 -0.18 -8.07 4.55
C THR A 195 -0.12 -8.99 3.33
N ARG A 196 -1.06 -9.93 3.16
CA ARG A 196 -1.03 -10.85 2.01
C ARG A 196 -1.13 -10.13 0.67
N ARG A 197 -1.97 -9.10 0.59
CA ARG A 197 -2.13 -8.29 -0.63
C ARG A 197 -0.89 -7.48 -0.95
N LEU A 198 -0.32 -6.82 0.06
CA LEU A 198 0.91 -6.06 -0.10
C LEU A 198 2.05 -6.97 -0.58
N VAL A 199 2.23 -8.13 0.05
CA VAL A 199 3.24 -9.13 -0.38
C VAL A 199 3.01 -9.56 -1.82
N HIS A 200 1.79 -9.99 -2.18
CA HIS A 200 1.47 -10.39 -3.55
C HIS A 200 1.67 -9.25 -4.57
N PHE A 201 1.35 -8.03 -4.18
CA PHE A 201 1.56 -6.87 -5.04
C PHE A 201 3.05 -6.61 -5.27
N LEU A 202 3.86 -6.63 -4.21
CA LEU A 202 5.32 -6.43 -4.30
C LEU A 202 5.99 -7.55 -5.10
N ASP A 203 5.58 -8.80 -4.89
CA ASP A 203 6.07 -9.96 -5.64
C ASP A 203 5.83 -9.80 -7.15
N ASN A 204 4.61 -9.43 -7.54
CA ASN A 204 4.29 -9.12 -8.93
C ASN A 204 5.06 -7.89 -9.44
N LEU A 205 5.23 -6.86 -8.60
CA LEU A 205 5.94 -5.64 -8.97
C LEU A 205 7.42 -5.96 -9.30
N PHE A 206 8.13 -6.65 -8.42
CA PHE A 206 9.55 -6.97 -8.63
C PHE A 206 9.75 -8.02 -9.74
N THR A 207 8.80 -8.93 -9.91
CA THR A 207 8.83 -9.92 -11.01
C THR A 207 8.61 -9.26 -12.38
N ASN A 208 7.64 -8.34 -12.48
CA ASN A 208 7.28 -7.71 -13.76
C ASN A 208 8.22 -6.55 -14.14
N TYR A 209 8.89 -5.94 -13.16
CA TYR A 209 9.80 -4.81 -13.36
C TYR A 209 11.20 -5.13 -12.79
N PRO A 210 12.00 -5.99 -13.47
CA PRO A 210 13.33 -6.40 -12.99
C PRO A 210 14.35 -5.25 -12.90
N THR A 211 13.98 -4.07 -13.40
CA THR A 211 14.73 -2.82 -13.29
C THR A 211 14.59 -2.14 -11.92
N LEU A 212 13.62 -2.56 -11.11
CA LEU A 212 13.48 -2.14 -9.72
C LEU A 212 14.51 -2.87 -8.87
N THR A 213 15.74 -2.39 -8.90
CA THR A 213 16.85 -3.05 -8.24
C THR A 213 17.10 -2.49 -6.82
N PRO A 214 17.78 -3.25 -5.95
CA PRO A 214 18.20 -2.78 -4.63
C PRO A 214 19.22 -1.64 -4.65
N GLN A 215 19.71 -1.21 -5.82
CA GLN A 215 20.56 -0.02 -5.93
C GLN A 215 19.73 1.27 -6.04
N SER A 216 18.43 1.16 -6.30
CA SER A 216 17.55 2.31 -6.46
C SER A 216 17.10 2.82 -5.09
N GLU A 217 17.35 4.10 -4.80
CA GLU A 217 17.00 4.75 -3.52
C GLU A 217 15.51 4.57 -3.16
N GLN A 218 14.62 4.63 -4.15
CA GLN A 218 13.17 4.47 -3.94
C GLN A 218 12.79 3.04 -3.53
N VAL A 219 13.50 2.03 -4.05
CA VAL A 219 13.28 0.62 -3.67
C VAL A 219 13.81 0.40 -2.26
N CYS A 220 15.00 0.91 -1.94
CA CYS A 220 15.55 0.85 -0.58
C CYS A 220 14.59 1.51 0.43
N ALA A 221 14.13 2.73 0.14
CA ALA A 221 13.20 3.45 1.02
C ALA A 221 11.88 2.69 1.25
N LEU A 222 11.36 2.00 0.22
CA LEU A 222 10.18 1.16 0.34
C LEU A 222 10.42 -0.05 1.26
N VAL A 223 11.53 -0.75 1.06
CA VAL A 223 11.89 -1.91 1.88
C VAL A 223 12.18 -1.50 3.33
N ASP A 224 12.90 -0.40 3.53
CA ASP A 224 13.19 0.17 4.85
C ASP A 224 11.91 0.58 5.58
N ALA A 225 10.95 1.19 4.88
CA ALA A 225 9.65 1.52 5.45
C ALA A 225 8.88 0.27 5.88
N ILE A 226 8.90 -0.81 5.09
CA ILE A 226 8.26 -2.08 5.46
C ILE A 226 8.91 -2.65 6.72
N TYR A 227 10.25 -2.69 6.76
CA TYR A 227 11.00 -3.18 7.91
C TYR A 227 10.70 -2.37 9.16
N HIS A 228 10.80 -1.05 9.09
CA HIS A 228 10.53 -0.16 10.23
C HIS A 228 9.10 -0.32 10.75
N ARG A 229 8.11 -0.37 9.86
CA ARG A 229 6.70 -0.55 10.27
C ARG A 229 6.46 -1.91 10.93
N MET A 230 7.14 -2.96 10.48
CA MET A 230 7.10 -4.26 11.16
C MET A 230 7.77 -4.22 12.53
N ASP A 231 8.97 -3.67 12.61
CA ASP A 231 9.76 -3.57 13.84
C ASP A 231 9.03 -2.74 14.90
N GLU A 232 8.43 -1.61 14.52
CA GLU A 232 7.55 -0.80 15.36
C GLU A 232 6.36 -1.60 15.85
N THR A 233 5.67 -2.32 14.96
CA THR A 233 4.51 -3.14 15.33
C THR A 233 4.90 -4.25 16.30
N ILE A 234 6.03 -4.91 16.06
CA ILE A 234 6.57 -5.95 16.96
C ILE A 234 6.88 -5.32 18.31
N SER A 235 7.63 -4.23 18.34
CA SER A 235 8.06 -3.55 19.58
C SER A 235 6.90 -2.98 20.41
N THR A 236 5.83 -2.54 19.75
CA THR A 236 4.68 -1.91 20.43
C THR A 236 3.60 -2.90 20.83
N GLU A 237 3.33 -3.92 20.00
CA GLU A 237 2.23 -4.87 20.22
C GLU A 237 2.67 -6.15 20.96
N LEU A 238 3.96 -6.54 20.92
CA LEU A 238 4.49 -7.62 21.76
C LEU A 238 4.89 -7.11 23.13
N PHE A 239 3.96 -7.22 24.07
CA PHE A 239 4.23 -6.95 25.48
C PHE A 239 4.22 -8.25 26.28
N THR A 240 5.36 -8.60 26.89
CA THR A 240 5.41 -9.65 27.90
C THR A 240 5.48 -8.98 29.29
N PRO A 241 4.41 -9.02 30.11
CA PRO A 241 4.41 -8.38 31.41
C PRO A 241 5.43 -9.05 32.33
N ILE A 242 6.15 -8.26 33.13
CA ILE A 242 7.00 -8.80 34.21
C ILE A 242 6.08 -9.10 35.41
N PHE A 243 6.01 -10.37 35.82
CA PHE A 243 5.07 -10.79 36.84
C PHE A 243 5.67 -10.76 38.25
N PRO A 244 4.93 -10.23 39.25
CA PRO A 244 5.33 -10.34 40.65
C PRO A 244 5.24 -11.79 41.12
N LYS A 245 6.25 -12.26 41.84
CA LYS A 245 6.39 -13.65 42.33
C LYS A 245 5.27 -14.11 43.29
N ASN A 246 4.40 -13.21 43.72
CA ASN A 246 3.48 -13.40 44.85
C ASN A 246 2.01 -13.49 44.40
N MET A 247 1.75 -13.92 43.17
CA MET A 247 0.40 -14.02 42.63
C MET A 247 -0.27 -15.30 43.18
N SER A 248 -1.26 -15.13 44.07
CA SER A 248 -1.93 -16.25 44.76
C SER A 248 -3.35 -16.55 44.26
N ASP A 249 -3.94 -15.64 43.48
CA ASP A 249 -5.30 -15.79 42.93
C ASP A 249 -5.26 -16.56 41.59
N GLY A 250 -5.85 -17.75 41.57
CA GLY A 250 -5.95 -18.61 40.38
C GLY A 250 -6.67 -17.96 39.19
N LYS A 251 -7.63 -17.06 39.43
CA LYS A 251 -8.30 -16.32 38.35
C LYS A 251 -7.37 -15.30 37.70
N GLN A 252 -6.54 -14.62 38.50
CA GLN A 252 -5.55 -13.67 37.97
C GLN A 252 -4.45 -14.40 37.19
N ILE A 253 -3.97 -15.53 37.70
CA ILE A 253 -3.01 -16.39 36.99
C ILE A 253 -3.57 -16.85 35.64
N GLN A 254 -4.84 -17.27 35.58
CA GLN A 254 -5.46 -17.70 34.32
C GLN A 254 -5.61 -16.55 33.32
N MET A 255 -6.01 -15.35 33.76
CA MET A 255 -6.10 -14.17 32.89
C MET A 255 -4.72 -13.79 32.32
N VAL A 256 -3.68 -13.89 33.14
CA VAL A 256 -2.30 -13.66 32.75
C VAL A 256 -1.81 -14.68 31.73
N LEU A 257 -2.04 -15.98 31.96
CA LEU A 257 -1.66 -17.03 31.02
C LEU A 257 -2.35 -16.86 29.66
N ASN A 258 -3.64 -16.53 29.67
CA ASN A 258 -4.38 -16.25 28.44
C ASN A 258 -3.82 -15.01 27.70
N PHE A 259 -3.35 -14.01 28.43
CA PHE A 259 -2.66 -12.86 27.84
C PHE A 259 -1.32 -13.25 27.22
N CYS A 260 -0.48 -14.03 27.92
CA CYS A 260 0.79 -14.53 27.40
C CYS A 260 0.61 -15.41 26.16
N GLU A 261 -0.39 -16.28 26.16
CA GLU A 261 -0.71 -17.12 25.00
C GLU A 261 -1.07 -16.24 23.78
N ARG A 262 -1.87 -15.17 23.98
CA ARG A 262 -2.17 -14.21 22.90
C ARG A 262 -0.93 -13.51 22.36
N GLN A 263 -0.07 -13.05 23.24
CA GLN A 263 1.17 -12.35 22.88
C GLN A 263 2.12 -13.28 22.13
N PHE A 264 2.24 -14.54 22.57
CA PHE A 264 3.00 -15.57 21.89
C PHE A 264 2.49 -15.81 20.47
N TRP A 265 1.19 -16.05 20.29
CA TRP A 265 0.64 -16.32 18.96
C TRP A 265 0.60 -15.10 18.05
N PHE A 266 0.46 -13.90 18.62
CA PHE A 266 0.65 -12.65 17.88
C PHE A 266 2.10 -12.53 17.38
N GLY A 267 3.09 -12.85 18.21
CA GLY A 267 4.51 -12.90 17.82
C GLY A 267 4.78 -13.92 16.72
N VAL A 268 4.25 -15.14 16.85
CA VAL A 268 4.35 -16.19 15.81
C VAL A 268 3.72 -15.71 14.48
N LYS A 269 2.58 -15.00 14.54
CA LYS A 269 1.94 -14.41 13.38
C LYS A 269 2.80 -13.31 12.74
N GLY A 270 3.39 -12.42 13.55
CA GLY A 270 4.33 -11.40 13.10
C GLY A 270 5.54 -12.02 12.40
N ALA A 271 6.20 -12.98 13.05
CA ALA A 271 7.36 -13.68 12.50
C ALA A 271 7.06 -14.35 11.15
N ARG A 272 5.91 -15.04 11.00
CA ARG A 272 5.50 -15.62 9.71
C ARG A 272 5.32 -14.56 8.62
N LYS A 273 4.78 -13.38 8.97
CA LYS A 273 4.64 -12.28 8.02
C LYS A 273 6.00 -11.73 7.61
N CYS A 274 6.93 -11.54 8.55
CA CYS A 274 8.30 -11.15 8.25
C CYS A 274 8.98 -12.14 7.30
N CYS A 275 8.83 -13.45 7.55
CA CYS A 275 9.36 -14.48 6.65
C CYS A 275 8.76 -14.40 5.23
N ASN A 276 7.45 -14.16 5.10
CA ASN A 276 6.81 -14.02 3.79
C ASN A 276 7.31 -12.79 3.05
N PHE A 277 7.49 -11.65 3.72
CA PHE A 277 8.06 -10.46 3.10
C PHE A 277 9.53 -10.68 2.71
N ALA A 278 10.32 -11.35 3.55
CA ALA A 278 11.72 -11.67 3.22
C ALA A 278 11.85 -12.60 2.01
N HIS A 279 10.87 -13.48 1.75
CA HIS A 279 10.86 -14.35 0.57
C HIS A 279 10.38 -13.64 -0.70
N SER A 280 9.63 -12.54 -0.59
CA SER A 280 9.15 -11.76 -1.74
C SER A 280 10.03 -10.53 -2.04
N ALA A 281 10.93 -10.15 -1.13
CA ALA A 281 11.85 -9.03 -1.29
C ALA A 281 13.27 -9.44 -1.77
N PHE A 282 13.56 -10.74 -1.82
CA PHE A 282 14.84 -11.34 -2.23
C PHE A 282 14.61 -12.57 -3.10
#